data_AF-A0A3A8QQZ2-F1
#
_entry.id   AF-A0A3A8QQZ2-F1
#
_cell.length_a   1.000
_cell.length_b   1.000
_cell.length_c   1.000
_cell.angle_alpha   90.00
_cell.angle_beta   90.00
_cell.angle_gamma   90.00
#
_symmetry.space_group_name_H-M   'P 1'
#
loop_
_entity.id
_entity.type
_entity.pdbx_description
1 polymer ?
#
loop_
_entity_poly.entity_id
_entity_poly.type
_entity_poly.pdbx_seq_one_letter_code
_entity_poly.pdbx_strand_id
1 'polypeptide(L)' 'MDYKYGASDLAYGGGKPVVALRNGTSLSLGTTNAQGFWTYTQLGTVQDSSRPSVAIRPTDGVPHVCYQRDGKVTFQ' A
#
# COMPACT_ATOMS: atom_id res chain seq x y z
N MET A 1 -3.65 8.85 -16.92
CA MET A 1 -3.30 8.59 -15.52
C MET A 1 -3.07 9.95 -14.86
N ASP A 2 -3.93 10.35 -13.94
CA ASP A 2 -3.80 11.66 -13.27
C ASP A 2 -2.77 11.52 -12.13
N TYR A 3 -1.51 11.85 -12.41
CA TYR A 3 -0.38 11.68 -11.48
C TYR A 3 -0.41 12.65 -10.30
N LYS A 4 -1.35 13.60 -10.28
CA LYS A 4 -1.33 14.75 -9.36
C LYS A 4 -1.66 14.38 -7.90
N TYR A 5 -2.35 13.25 -7.67
CA TYR A 5 -2.77 12.82 -6.33
C TYR A 5 -2.41 11.36 -5.99
N GLY A 6 -1.48 10.77 -6.75
CA GLY A 6 -1.00 9.40 -6.57
C GLY A 6 0.28 9.34 -5.75
N ALA A 7 0.35 8.46 -4.75
CA ALA A 7 1.60 8.02 -4.14
C ALA A 7 1.59 6.50 -4.02
N SER A 8 2.73 5.85 -4.24
CA SER A 8 2.83 4.40 -4.19
C SER A 8 4.20 3.93 -3.73
N ASP A 9 4.23 2.74 -3.14
CA ASP A 9 5.44 2.00 -2.82
C ASP A 9 5.22 0.51 -3.10
N LEU A 10 6.28 -0.23 -3.45
CA LEU A 10 6.20 -1.63 -3.86
C LEU A 10 7.28 -2.47 -3.17
N ALA A 11 6.86 -3.61 -2.62
CA ALA A 11 7.72 -4.63 -2.06
C ALA A 11 7.49 -5.98 -2.75
N TYR A 12 8.50 -6.86 -2.72
CA TYR A 12 8.40 -8.23 -3.24
C TYR A 12 8.77 -9.23 -2.14
N GLY A 13 7.93 -10.23 -1.94
CA GLY A 13 8.11 -11.23 -0.88
C GLY A 13 7.05 -12.32 -0.94
N GLY A 14 7.35 -13.51 -0.42
CA GLY A 14 6.44 -14.66 -0.51
C GLY A 14 6.06 -15.05 -1.95
N GLY A 15 6.94 -14.77 -2.91
CA GLY A 15 6.77 -15.09 -4.34
C GLY A 15 5.82 -14.15 -5.10
N LYS A 16 5.40 -13.02 -4.52
CA LYS A 16 4.47 -12.09 -5.18
C LYS A 16 4.82 -10.62 -4.88
N PRO A 17 4.49 -9.68 -5.79
CA PRO A 17 4.60 -8.26 -5.49
C PRO A 17 3.43 -7.80 -4.63
N VAL A 18 3.69 -6.81 -3.78
CA VAL A 18 2.70 -6.09 -2.97
C VAL A 18 2.92 -4.61 -3.14
N VAL A 19 1.85 -3.84 -3.36
CA VAL A 19 1.91 -2.40 -3.59
C VAL A 19 0.98 -1.67 -2.63
N ALA A 20 1.46 -0.63 -1.96
CA ALA A 20 0.61 0.33 -1.27
C ALA A 20 0.32 1.48 -2.22
N LEU A 21 -0.95 1.86 -2.41
CA LEU A 21 -1.36 2.99 -3.24
C LEU A 21 -2.23 3.96 -2.49
N ARG A 22 -1.89 5.24 -2.60
CA ARG A 22 -2.78 6.34 -2.25
C ARG A 22 -3.35 6.95 -3.54
N ASN A 23 -4.67 7.09 -3.60
CA ASN A 23 -5.38 7.88 -4.60
C ASN A 23 -6.27 8.91 -3.88
N GLY A 24 -5.90 10.19 -3.93
CA GLY A 24 -6.50 11.21 -3.06
C GLY A 24 -6.23 10.86 -1.59
N THR A 25 -7.25 10.69 -0.78
CA THR A 25 -7.09 10.21 0.61
C THR A 25 -7.32 8.71 0.76
N SER A 26 -7.71 7.98 -0.30
CA SER A 26 -7.94 6.54 -0.22
C SER A 26 -6.62 5.78 -0.24
N LEU A 27 -6.41 4.89 0.74
CA LEU A 27 -5.28 3.96 0.79
C LEU A 27 -5.77 2.55 0.48
N SER A 28 -5.07 1.88 -0.43
CA SER A 28 -5.31 0.48 -0.80
C SER A 28 -4.02 -0.33 -0.82
N LEU A 29 -4.15 -1.61 -0.51
CA LEU A 29 -3.11 -2.62 -0.72
C LEU A 29 -3.44 -3.42 -1.98
N GLY A 30 -2.50 -3.47 -2.92
CA GLY A 30 -2.58 -4.28 -4.12
C GLY A 30 -1.74 -5.55 -3.99
N THR A 31 -2.32 -6.69 -4.36
CA THR A 31 -1.63 -7.97 -4.53
C THR A 31 -2.00 -8.58 -5.87
N THR A 32 -1.26 -9.58 -6.35
CA THR A 32 -1.67 -10.35 -7.54
C THR A 32 -2.48 -11.59 -7.14
N ASN A 33 -3.53 -11.89 -7.91
CA ASN A 33 -4.25 -13.16 -7.81
C ASN A 33 -3.47 -14.31 -8.48
N ALA A 34 -4.05 -15.52 -8.50
CA ALA A 34 -3.40 -16.71 -9.06
C ALA A 34 -3.09 -16.60 -10.57
N GLN A 35 -3.80 -15.73 -11.28
CA GLN A 35 -3.62 -15.44 -12.71
C GLN A 35 -2.65 -14.28 -12.97
N GLY A 36 -2.09 -13.67 -11.92
CA GLY A 36 -1.18 -12.53 -12.03
C GLY A 36 -1.86 -11.17 -12.21
N PHE A 37 -3.18 -11.09 -12.12
CA PHE A 37 -3.90 -9.81 -12.17
C PHE A 37 -3.89 -9.11 -10.82
N TRP A 38 -3.78 -7.78 -10.83
CA TRP A 38 -3.86 -6.97 -9.62
C TRP A 38 -5.27 -6.98 -9.02
N THR A 39 -5.33 -7.25 -7.73
CA THR A 39 -6.50 -7.10 -6.87
C THR A 39 -6.18 -6.10 -5.78
N TYR A 40 -7.14 -5.22 -5.46
CA TYR A 40 -6.94 -4.14 -4.50
C TYR A 40 -7.90 -4.26 -3.32
N THR A 41 -7.38 -4.16 -2.11
CA THR A 41 -8.15 -4.07 -0.87
C THR A 41 -7.99 -2.66 -0.30
N GLN A 42 -9.10 -1.94 -0.11
CA GLN A 42 -9.08 -0.63 0.51
C GLN A 42 -8.79 -0.78 2.02
N LEU A 43 -7.74 -0.13 2.50
CA LEU A 43 -7.33 -0.14 3.91
C LEU A 43 -7.97 1.00 4.72
N GLY A 44 -8.40 2.07 4.04
CA GLY A 44 -9.11 3.19 4.66
C GLY A 44 -8.71 4.53 4.06
N THR A 45 -8.70 5.57 4.89
CA THR A 45 -8.31 6.93 4.51
C THR A 45 -7.01 7.37 5.18
N VAL A 46 -6.22 8.18 4.50
CA VAL A 46 -4.96 8.76 4.98
C VAL A 46 -4.98 10.27 4.85
N GLN A 47 -4.04 10.94 5.53
CA GLN A 47 -3.83 12.36 5.32
C GLN A 47 -3.52 12.63 3.84
N ASP A 48 -4.06 13.72 3.29
CA ASP A 48 -3.64 14.17 1.97
C ASP A 48 -2.11 14.43 1.98
N SER A 49 -1.46 14.21 0.84
CA SER A 49 0.00 14.17 0.66
C SER A 49 0.76 13.01 1.33
N SER A 50 0.10 12.13 2.10
CA SER A 50 0.75 10.95 2.67
C SER A 50 1.43 10.11 1.59
N ARG A 51 2.67 9.69 1.83
CA ARG A 51 3.42 8.76 0.99
C ARG A 51 3.50 7.41 1.72
N PRO A 52 2.63 6.44 1.41
CA PRO A 52 2.66 5.16 2.09
C PRO A 52 3.92 4.39 1.72
N SER A 53 4.38 3.53 2.63
CA SER A 53 5.43 2.55 2.35
C SER A 53 4.96 1.16 2.79
N VAL A 54 5.43 0.12 2.11
CA VAL A 54 5.08 -1.27 2.39
C VAL A 54 6.33 -2.11 2.60
N ALA A 55 6.31 -2.95 3.63
CA ALA A 55 7.34 -3.95 3.89
C ALA A 55 6.70 -5.31 4.11
N ILE A 56 7.39 -6.38 3.73
CA ILE A 56 6.89 -7.75 3.89
C ILE A 56 7.67 -8.40 5.03
N ARG A 57 6.96 -8.88 6.05
CA ARG A 57 7.60 -9.55 7.18
C ARG A 57 8.21 -10.89 6.69
N PRO A 58 9.52 -11.13 6.88
CA PRO A 58 10.16 -12.33 6.35
C PRO A 58 9.66 -13.66 6.92
N THR A 59 9.11 -13.65 8.14
CA THR A 59 8.74 -14.87 8.87
C THR A 59 7.41 -15.49 8.42
N ASP A 60 6.45 -14.67 8.01
CA ASP A 60 5.09 -15.09 7.68
C ASP A 60 4.60 -14.52 6.33
N GLY A 61 5.40 -13.66 5.68
CA GLY A 61 5.04 -13.01 4.42
C GLY A 61 3.93 -11.96 4.55
N VAL A 62 3.54 -11.58 5.77
CA VAL A 62 2.49 -10.57 5.99
C VAL A 62 3.01 -9.20 5.55
N PRO A 63 2.29 -8.48 4.67
CA PRO A 63 2.61 -7.10 4.34
C PRO A 63 2.19 -6.16 5.46
N HIS A 64 3.06 -5.21 5.80
CA HIS A 64 2.82 -4.11 6.74
C HIS A 64 2.92 -2.81 5.98
N VAL A 65 1.98 -1.89 6.22
CA VAL A 65 1.94 -0.57 5.58
C VAL A 65 2.12 0.51 6.62
N CYS A 66 2.96 1.49 6.34
CA CYS A 66 3.02 2.73 7.11
C CYS A 66 2.53 3.92 6.28
N TYR A 67 1.91 4.89 6.93
CA TYR A 67 1.34 6.09 6.29
C TYR A 67 1.17 7.22 7.30
N GLN A 68 0.92 8.44 6.82
CA GLN A 68 0.65 9.60 7.67
C GLN A 68 -0.85 9.78 7.93
N ARG A 69 -1.20 9.99 9.20
CA ARG A 69 -2.53 10.38 9.68
C ARG A 69 -2.37 11.31 10.87
N ASP A 70 -3.05 12.45 10.86
CA ASP A 70 -3.02 13.45 11.94
C ASP A 70 -1.60 13.87 12.34
N GLY A 71 -0.71 14.07 11.35
CA GLY A 71 0.69 14.44 11.58
C GLY A 71 1.58 13.34 12.17
N LYS A 72 1.09 12.10 12.28
CA LYS A 72 1.82 10.96 12.83
C LYS A 72 1.97 9.83 11.82
N VAL A 73 3.03 9.03 11.96
CA VAL A 73 3.16 7.76 11.24
C VAL A 73 2.28 6.71 11.92
N THR A 74 1.41 6.09 11.15
CA THR A 74 0.53 4.98 11.54
C THR A 74 0.98 3.71 10.82
N PHE A 75 0.75 2.55 11.44
CA PHE A 75 1.08 1.23 10.91
C PHE A 75 -0.16 0.36 10.86
N GLN A 76 -0.26 -0.48 9.85
CA GLN A 76 -1.34 -1.45 9.65
C GLN A 76 -0.81 -2.74 9.03
#